data_AF-A0A3N7G037-F1
#
_entry.id   AF-A0A3N7G037-F1
#
_cell.length_a   1.000
_cell.length_b   1.000
_cell.length_c   1.000
_cell.angle_alpha   90.00
_cell.angle_beta   90.00
_cell.angle_gamma   90.00
#
_symmetry.space_group_name_H-M   'P 1'
#
loop_
_entity.id
_entity.type
_entity.pdbx_description
1 polymer ?
#
loop_
_entity_poly.entity_id
_entity_poly.type
_entity_poly.pdbx_seq_one_letter_code
_entity_poly.pdbx_strand_id
1 'polypeptide(L)'
;MVRSHSAETVLMIISVIVLMGPTSLVLRTSACPRGKFYCRNAGSTPNFIFSSRVNDQICDCCDGSDEYDSGINCPRTCVMGGNLEYRAGNYISRIDLKESKKGLISEELLQKARGLKVIIILQVVIFGCVVIYRIFNRRIKSKKRRYH
;
A
#
# COMPACT_ATOMS: atom_id res chain seq x y z
N MET A 1 -31.12 -36.03 44.26
CA MET A 1 -29.83 -35.33 44.26
C MET A 1 -29.08 -35.73 42.99
N VAL A 2 -29.50 -35.21 41.83
CA VAL A 2 -28.86 -35.51 40.54
C VAL A 2 -27.69 -34.54 40.40
N ARG A 3 -26.49 -35.08 40.56
CA ARG A 3 -25.21 -34.37 40.55
C ARG A 3 -24.99 -33.83 39.13
N SER A 4 -24.83 -32.53 39.00
CA SER A 4 -24.61 -31.78 37.76
C SER A 4 -23.32 -32.22 37.04
N HIS A 5 -23.34 -33.36 36.34
CA HIS A 5 -22.21 -33.89 35.57
C HIS A 5 -22.00 -33.23 34.19
N SER A 6 -22.84 -32.24 33.84
CA SER A 6 -22.79 -31.58 32.52
C SER A 6 -21.76 -30.46 32.44
N ALA A 7 -21.48 -29.75 33.54
CA ALA A 7 -20.59 -28.58 33.50
C ALA A 7 -19.11 -28.95 33.35
N GLU A 8 -18.62 -29.99 34.06
CA GLU A 8 -17.21 -30.39 33.98
C GLU A 8 -16.86 -31.13 32.68
N THR A 9 -17.80 -31.91 32.12
CA THR A 9 -17.60 -32.61 30.84
C THR A 9 -17.60 -31.65 29.65
N VAL A 10 -18.46 -30.63 29.67
CA VAL A 10 -18.47 -29.56 28.65
C VAL A 10 -17.19 -28.70 28.74
N LEU A 11 -16.69 -28.42 29.94
CA LEU A 11 -15.46 -27.64 30.15
C LEU A 11 -14.20 -28.40 29.68
N MET A 12 -14.18 -29.73 29.84
CA MET A 12 -13.12 -30.60 29.32
C MET A 12 -13.10 -30.64 27.79
N ILE A 13 -14.27 -30.73 27.13
CA ILE A 13 -14.37 -30.76 25.65
C ILE A 13 -13.97 -29.42 25.03
N ILE A 14 -14.38 -28.30 25.64
CA ILE A 14 -14.00 -26.94 25.17
C ILE A 14 -12.49 -26.71 25.32
N SER A 15 -11.85 -27.25 26.37
CA SER A 15 -10.39 -27.12 26.57
C SER A 15 -9.56 -27.93 25.58
N VAL A 16 -10.03 -29.11 25.15
CA VAL A 16 -9.34 -29.93 24.14
C VAL A 16 -9.43 -29.29 22.75
N ILE A 17 -10.54 -28.64 22.41
CA ILE A 17 -10.71 -27.93 21.12
C ILE A 17 -9.87 -26.64 21.07
N VAL A 18 -9.67 -25.95 22.20
CA VAL A 18 -8.87 -24.71 22.26
C VAL A 18 -7.36 -24.98 22.29
N LEU A 19 -6.90 -26.13 22.80
CA LEU A 19 -5.50 -26.55 22.72
C LEU A 19 -5.12 -27.14 21.35
N MET A 20 -6.10 -27.61 20.56
CA MET A 20 -5.93 -27.98 19.16
C MET A 20 -6.22 -26.77 18.25
N GLY A 21 -5.53 -25.65 18.49
CA GLY A 21 -5.57 -24.50 17.59
C GLY A 21 -5.20 -24.89 16.14
N PRO A 22 -5.64 -24.13 15.12
CA PRO A 22 -5.60 -24.54 13.71
C PRO A 22 -4.20 -24.48 13.06
N THR A 23 -3.11 -24.70 13.80
CA THR A 23 -1.75 -24.32 13.36
C THR A 23 -0.67 -25.41 13.36
N SER A 24 -1.01 -26.71 13.33
CA SER A 24 0.07 -27.73 13.26
C SER A 24 -0.09 -28.89 12.29
N LEU A 25 -1.08 -28.88 11.40
CA LEU A 25 -1.03 -29.73 10.18
C LEU A 25 -0.57 -28.92 8.97
N VAL A 26 0.59 -28.25 9.11
CA VAL A 26 1.39 -27.91 7.93
C VAL A 26 2.36 -29.07 7.74
N LEU A 27 1.95 -30.07 6.97
CA LEU A 27 2.86 -31.08 6.44
C LEU A 27 3.77 -30.36 5.41
N ARG A 28 4.85 -29.71 5.88
CA ARG A 28 5.88 -29.20 4.99
C ARG A 28 6.64 -30.40 4.45
N THR A 29 6.28 -30.81 3.24
CA THR A 29 7.16 -31.61 2.38
C THR A 29 8.49 -30.87 2.22
N SER A 30 9.55 -31.60 1.89
CA SER A 30 10.98 -31.22 1.88
C SER A 30 11.38 -30.10 0.90
N ALA A 31 10.48 -29.16 0.59
CA ALA A 31 10.79 -27.93 -0.12
C ALA A 31 11.13 -26.82 0.88
N CYS A 32 12.31 -26.20 0.71
CA CYS A 32 12.78 -25.08 1.54
C CYS A 32 11.67 -24.01 1.68
N PRO A 33 11.34 -23.54 2.90
CA PRO A 33 10.20 -22.65 3.15
C PRO A 33 10.29 -21.28 2.44
N ARG A 34 11.46 -20.93 1.89
CA ARG A 34 11.69 -19.73 1.05
C ARG A 34 12.45 -20.06 -0.24
N GLY A 35 12.54 -21.34 -0.60
CA GLY A 35 13.18 -21.78 -1.82
C GLY A 35 12.44 -21.21 -3.03
N LYS A 36 13.21 -20.66 -3.98
CA LYS A 36 12.69 -20.27 -5.29
C LYS A 36 13.38 -21.12 -6.34
N PHE A 37 12.59 -21.58 -7.30
CA PHE A 37 13.09 -22.27 -8.49
C PHE A 37 13.19 -21.27 -9.64
N TYR A 38 14.24 -21.42 -10.45
CA TYR A 38 14.53 -20.53 -11.56
C TYR A 38 14.10 -21.18 -12.89
N CYS A 39 13.03 -20.65 -13.49
CA CYS A 39 12.63 -21.01 -14.84
C CYS A 39 13.56 -20.29 -15.82
N ARG A 40 14.36 -21.06 -16.57
CA ARG A 40 15.25 -20.50 -17.59
C ARG A 40 14.45 -19.87 -18.73
N ASN A 41 13.30 -20.45 -19.07
CA ASN A 41 12.38 -19.98 -20.12
C ASN A 41 13.12 -19.64 -21.42
N ALA A 42 13.85 -20.62 -21.97
CA ALA A 42 14.73 -20.39 -23.12
C ALA A 42 14.00 -19.69 -24.28
N GLY A 43 14.46 -18.47 -24.60
CA GLY A 43 13.88 -17.61 -25.64
C GLY A 43 12.76 -16.66 -25.19
N SER A 44 12.23 -16.83 -23.98
CA SER A 44 11.33 -15.89 -23.31
C SER A 44 12.03 -15.21 -22.11
N THR A 45 11.27 -14.48 -21.29
CA THR A 45 11.81 -13.84 -20.09
C THR A 45 11.93 -14.85 -18.95
N PRO A 46 13.10 -14.93 -18.28
CA PRO A 46 13.27 -15.81 -17.13
C PRO A 46 12.38 -15.39 -15.96
N ASN A 47 11.88 -16.38 -15.21
CA ASN A 47 10.98 -16.15 -14.08
C ASN A 47 11.39 -17.00 -12.86
N PHE A 48 10.98 -16.57 -11.67
CA PHE A 48 11.18 -17.31 -10.43
C PHE A 48 9.84 -17.77 -9.87
N ILE A 49 9.73 -19.07 -9.56
CA ILE A 49 8.56 -19.67 -8.90
C ILE A 49 8.94 -20.16 -7.50
N PHE A 50 7.95 -20.47 -6.67
CA PHE A 50 8.21 -21.04 -5.35
C PHE A 50 8.57 -22.52 -5.48
N SER A 51 9.50 -23.01 -4.65
CA SER A 51 9.84 -24.44 -4.62
C SER A 51 8.68 -25.36 -4.27
N SER A 52 7.58 -24.83 -3.73
CA SER A 52 6.35 -25.60 -3.47
C SER A 52 5.60 -25.98 -4.75
N ARG A 53 5.92 -25.34 -5.88
CA ARG A 53 5.27 -25.55 -7.18
C ARG A 53 6.18 -26.24 -8.18
N VAL A 54 7.13 -27.02 -7.68
CA VAL A 54 8.02 -27.83 -8.51
C VAL A 54 7.56 -29.26 -8.32
N ASN A 55 7.24 -29.93 -9.42
CA ASN A 55 6.62 -31.25 -9.46
C ASN A 55 5.27 -31.30 -8.70
N ASP A 56 4.45 -30.25 -8.80
CA ASP A 56 3.12 -30.18 -8.19
C ASP A 56 1.97 -30.53 -9.16
N GLN A 57 2.31 -31.02 -10.35
CA GLN A 57 1.42 -31.34 -11.46
C GLN A 57 0.74 -30.12 -12.09
N ILE A 58 1.30 -28.92 -11.91
CA ILE A 58 0.83 -27.68 -12.54
C ILE A 58 1.98 -27.06 -13.32
N CYS A 59 1.75 -26.73 -14.60
CA CYS A 59 2.76 -26.09 -15.44
C CYS A 59 2.80 -24.57 -15.16
N ASP A 60 3.72 -24.12 -14.32
CA ASP A 60 4.02 -22.72 -14.03
C ASP A 60 5.11 -22.14 -14.94
N CYS A 61 6.16 -22.91 -15.27
CA CYS A 61 7.20 -22.45 -16.18
C CYS A 61 6.76 -22.66 -17.65
N CYS A 62 6.94 -21.64 -18.51
CA CYS A 62 6.59 -21.78 -19.94
C CYS A 62 7.45 -22.80 -20.68
N ASP A 63 8.63 -23.12 -20.15
CA ASP A 63 9.52 -24.14 -20.69
C ASP A 63 9.29 -25.54 -20.12
N GLY A 64 8.35 -25.67 -19.15
CA GLY A 64 8.00 -26.92 -18.47
C GLY A 64 9.11 -27.48 -17.57
N SER A 65 10.08 -26.66 -17.17
CA SER A 65 11.23 -27.10 -16.37
C SER A 65 10.91 -27.38 -14.89
N ASP A 66 9.76 -26.92 -14.43
CA ASP A 66 9.19 -27.13 -13.10
C ASP A 66 8.64 -28.55 -12.88
N GLU A 67 8.17 -29.21 -13.95
CA GLU A 67 7.49 -30.50 -13.90
C GLU A 67 8.31 -31.59 -14.59
N TYR A 68 9.50 -31.87 -14.05
CA TYR A 68 10.45 -32.82 -14.64
C TYR A 68 10.26 -34.27 -14.15
N ASP A 69 9.61 -34.47 -13.01
CA ASP A 69 9.44 -35.78 -12.35
C ASP A 69 8.00 -36.04 -11.85
N SER A 70 7.04 -35.20 -12.22
CA SER A 70 5.63 -35.33 -11.80
C SER A 70 4.78 -36.23 -12.70
N GLY A 71 5.34 -36.73 -13.81
CA GLY A 71 4.64 -37.60 -14.76
C GLY A 71 3.68 -36.88 -15.71
N ILE A 72 3.60 -35.54 -15.65
CA ILE A 72 2.88 -34.73 -16.63
C ILE A 72 3.87 -34.12 -17.65
N ASN A 73 3.46 -34.03 -18.91
CA ASN A 73 4.26 -33.40 -19.96
C ASN A 73 3.79 -31.96 -20.18
N CYS A 74 4.52 -30.99 -19.62
CA CYS A 74 4.26 -29.57 -19.87
C CYS A 74 4.73 -29.16 -21.28
N PRO A 75 3.83 -28.62 -22.14
CA PRO A 75 4.23 -28.15 -23.46
C PRO A 75 5.03 -26.85 -23.36
N ARG A 76 6.04 -26.69 -24.23
CA ARG A 76 6.80 -25.45 -24.31
C ARG A 76 5.95 -24.35 -24.94
N THR A 77 5.57 -23.35 -24.16
CA THR A 77 4.72 -22.21 -24.58
C THR A 77 5.46 -20.87 -24.54
N CYS A 78 6.78 -20.89 -24.42
CA CYS A 78 7.58 -19.68 -24.32
C CYS A 78 7.49 -18.80 -25.59
N VAL A 79 7.01 -17.57 -25.40
CA VAL A 79 6.97 -16.54 -26.46
C VAL A 79 8.37 -15.95 -26.66
N MET A 80 8.88 -16.06 -27.88
CA MET A 80 10.20 -15.53 -28.26
C MET A 80 10.22 -14.00 -28.21
N GLY A 81 11.16 -13.40 -27.48
CA GLY A 81 11.30 -11.92 -27.38
C GLY A 81 10.65 -11.26 -26.15
N GLY A 82 10.45 -12.02 -25.07
CA GLY A 82 9.70 -11.57 -23.90
C GLY A 82 10.05 -10.19 -23.32
N ASN A 83 9.06 -9.64 -22.59
CA ASN A 83 9.03 -8.46 -21.73
C ASN A 83 9.15 -7.05 -22.32
N LEU A 84 9.60 -6.81 -23.56
CA LEU A 84 9.61 -5.43 -24.06
C LEU A 84 8.19 -4.86 -24.21
N GLU A 85 7.25 -5.64 -24.77
CA GLU A 85 5.85 -5.24 -24.86
C GLU A 85 5.10 -5.34 -23.52
N TYR A 86 5.34 -6.39 -22.72
CA TYR A 86 4.67 -6.58 -21.42
C TYR A 86 5.11 -5.57 -20.34
N ARG A 87 6.40 -5.17 -20.32
CA ARG A 87 6.89 -4.12 -19.41
C ARG A 87 6.46 -2.73 -19.85
N ALA A 88 6.37 -2.48 -21.16
CA ALA A 88 5.86 -1.20 -21.68
C ALA A 88 4.43 -0.96 -21.20
N GLY A 89 3.53 -1.96 -21.28
CA GLY A 89 2.15 -1.82 -20.80
C GLY A 89 2.04 -1.47 -19.31
N ASN A 90 2.72 -2.23 -18.42
CA ASN A 90 2.68 -1.98 -16.97
C ASN A 90 3.36 -0.65 -16.58
N TYR A 91 4.43 -0.26 -17.27
CA TYR A 91 5.10 1.02 -17.06
C TYR A 91 4.21 2.20 -17.49
N ILE A 92 3.59 2.13 -18.67
CA ILE A 92 2.67 3.14 -19.19
C ILE A 92 1.45 3.30 -18.26
N SER A 93 0.83 2.20 -17.82
CA SER A 93 -0.32 2.28 -16.88
C SER A 93 0.05 2.90 -15.52
N ARG A 94 1.27 2.66 -15.00
CA ARG A 94 1.74 3.31 -13.76
C ARG A 94 2.07 4.78 -13.96
N ILE A 95 2.52 5.17 -15.16
CA ILE A 95 2.71 6.58 -15.51
C ILE A 95 1.36 7.30 -15.58
N ASP A 96 0.36 6.73 -16.24
CA ASP A 96 -0.99 7.32 -16.32
C ASP A 96 -1.61 7.57 -14.94
N LEU A 97 -1.49 6.58 -14.03
CA LEU A 97 -1.93 6.74 -12.64
C LEU A 97 -1.15 7.84 -11.88
N LYS A 98 0.13 8.02 -12.20
CA LYS A 98 1.01 9.00 -11.53
C LYS A 98 0.81 10.40 -12.10
N GLU A 99 0.50 10.53 -13.37
CA GLU A 99 0.21 11.77 -14.07
C GLU A 99 -1.17 12.32 -13.65
N SER A 100 -2.17 11.44 -13.55
CA SER A 100 -3.50 11.77 -13.01
C SER A 100 -3.44 12.29 -11.55
N LYS A 101 -2.61 11.68 -10.70
CA LYS A 101 -2.44 12.12 -9.29
C LYS A 101 -1.68 13.44 -9.15
N LYS A 102 -0.69 13.71 -10.02
CA LYS A 102 0.07 14.98 -9.97
C LYS A 102 -0.77 16.18 -10.38
N GLY A 103 -1.66 16.01 -11.36
CA GLY A 103 -2.64 17.04 -11.73
C GLY A 103 -3.59 17.36 -10.58
N LEU A 104 -4.15 16.33 -9.94
CA LEU A 104 -5.13 16.50 -8.87
C LEU A 104 -4.55 17.15 -7.60
N ILE A 105 -3.30 16.82 -7.24
CA ILE A 105 -2.61 17.39 -6.06
C ILE A 105 -2.12 18.82 -6.31
N SER A 106 -1.73 19.15 -7.54
CA SER A 106 -1.28 20.52 -7.88
C SER A 106 -2.42 21.53 -7.79
N GLU A 107 -3.62 21.16 -8.24
CA GLU A 107 -4.81 22.02 -8.16
C GLU A 107 -5.30 22.20 -6.71
N GLU A 108 -5.27 21.14 -5.87
CA GLU A 108 -5.62 21.27 -4.44
C GLU A 108 -4.65 22.18 -3.66
N LEU A 109 -3.35 22.10 -3.93
CA LEU A 109 -2.37 22.98 -3.30
C LEU A 109 -2.52 24.44 -3.76
N LEU A 110 -2.86 24.66 -5.03
CA LEU A 110 -3.11 25.99 -5.58
C LEU A 110 -4.39 26.61 -4.99
N GLN A 111 -5.45 25.82 -4.81
CA GLN A 111 -6.70 26.26 -4.19
C GLN A 111 -6.50 26.62 -2.71
N LYS A 112 -5.69 25.85 -1.97
CA LYS A 112 -5.34 26.15 -0.57
C LYS A 112 -4.43 27.38 -0.45
N ALA A 113 -3.49 27.56 -1.38
CA ALA A 113 -2.60 28.73 -1.42
C ALA A 113 -3.36 30.04 -1.70
N ARG A 114 -4.43 30.01 -2.51
CA ARG A 114 -5.30 31.18 -2.74
C ARG A 114 -5.98 31.63 -1.45
N GLY A 115 -6.51 30.71 -0.65
CA GLY A 115 -7.12 31.03 0.65
C GLY A 115 -6.13 31.63 1.64
N LEU A 116 -4.90 31.10 1.68
CA LEU A 116 -3.85 31.60 2.58
C LEU A 116 -3.42 33.04 2.24
N LYS A 117 -3.31 33.38 0.95
CA LYS A 117 -2.97 34.73 0.49
C LYS A 117 -4.01 35.78 0.92
N VAL A 118 -5.31 35.45 0.90
CA VAL A 118 -6.39 36.36 1.30
C VAL A 118 -6.30 36.71 2.80
N ILE A 119 -6.02 35.71 3.65
CA ILE A 119 -5.89 35.90 5.10
C ILE A 119 -4.72 36.83 5.43
N ILE A 120 -3.58 36.66 4.75
CA ILE A 120 -2.40 37.51 4.94
C ILE A 120 -2.70 38.98 4.58
N ILE A 121 -3.37 39.22 3.45
CA ILE A 121 -3.75 40.57 3.01
C ILE A 121 -4.67 41.23 4.05
N LEU A 122 -5.67 40.50 4.55
CA LEU A 122 -6.61 41.01 5.54
C LEU A 122 -5.91 41.41 6.85
N GLN A 123 -4.95 40.60 7.33
CA GLN A 123 -4.19 40.92 8.53
C GLN A 123 -3.35 42.19 8.38
N VAL A 124 -2.69 42.39 7.23
CA VAL A 124 -1.88 43.58 6.95
C VAL A 124 -2.74 44.84 6.95
N VAL A 125 -3.93 44.79 6.32
CA VAL A 125 -4.87 45.93 6.29
C VAL A 125 -5.36 46.28 7.69
N ILE A 126 -5.77 45.28 8.48
CA ILE A 126 -6.24 45.49 9.86
C ILE A 126 -5.14 46.11 10.71
N PHE A 127 -3.92 45.58 10.64
CA PHE A 127 -2.79 46.12 11.40
C PHE A 127 -2.46 47.55 11.00
N GLY A 128 -2.49 47.86 9.70
CA GLY A 128 -2.31 49.23 9.17
C GLY A 128 -3.35 50.21 9.71
N CYS A 129 -4.64 49.84 9.67
CA CYS A 129 -5.73 50.66 10.21
C CYS A 129 -5.55 50.96 11.72
N VAL A 130 -5.12 49.97 12.51
CA VAL A 130 -4.86 50.15 13.95
C VAL A 130 -3.70 51.12 14.20
N VAL A 131 -2.62 51.00 13.42
CA VAL A 131 -1.47 51.92 13.52
C VAL A 131 -1.87 53.35 13.18
N ILE A 132 -2.62 53.54 12.08
CA ILE A 132 -3.13 54.86 11.68
C ILE A 132 -4.04 55.45 12.77
N TYR A 133 -4.98 54.66 13.28
CA TYR A 133 -5.88 55.07 14.36
C TYR A 133 -5.12 55.45 15.64
N ARG A 134 -4.09 54.68 16.01
CA ARG A 134 -3.21 54.98 17.16
C ARG A 134 -2.46 56.30 16.96
N ILE A 135 -1.93 56.55 15.76
CA ILE A 135 -1.24 57.81 15.42
C ILE A 135 -2.22 58.98 15.50
N PHE A 136 -3.43 58.83 14.95
CA PHE A 136 -4.46 59.86 14.96
C PHE A 136 -4.94 60.19 16.38
N ASN A 137 -5.24 59.17 17.20
CA ASN A 137 -5.61 59.36 18.61
C ASN A 137 -4.47 59.96 19.44
N ARG A 138 -3.21 59.57 19.19
CA ARG A 138 -2.04 60.21 19.81
C ARG A 138 -1.96 61.69 19.44
N ARG A 139 -2.22 62.05 18.17
CA ARG A 139 -2.27 63.45 17.71
C ARG A 139 -3.42 64.23 18.37
N ILE A 140 -4.62 63.64 18.49
CA ILE A 140 -5.75 64.27 19.19
C ILE A 140 -5.41 64.49 20.68
N LYS A 141 -4.87 63.48 21.37
CA LYS A 141 -4.48 63.59 22.78
C LYS A 141 -3.32 64.58 22.99
N SER A 142 -2.42 64.74 22.01
CA SER A 142 -1.35 65.75 22.03
C SER A 142 -1.91 67.17 21.86
N LYS A 143 -2.88 67.37 20.96
CA LYS A 143 -3.56 68.68 20.82
C LYS A 143 -4.37 69.06 22.06
N LYS A 144 -5.05 68.11 22.71
CA LYS A 144 -5.81 68.37 23.96
C LYS A 144 -4.92 68.81 25.14
N ARG A 145 -3.67 68.33 25.21
CA ARG A 145 -2.68 68.76 26.23
C ARG A 145 -2.05 70.13 25.99
N ARG A 146 -2.33 70.78 24.86
CA ARG A 146 -1.79 72.11 24.50
C ARG A 146 -2.78 73.25 24.74
N TYR A 147 -4.02 72.93 25.10
CA TYR A 147 -5.12 73.86 25.39
C TYR A 147 -5.48 73.93 26.89
N HIS A 148 -4.75 73.19 27.73
CA HIS A 148 -4.92 73.10 29.18
C HIS A 148 -3.57 73.35 29.83
#